data_AF-A0A0F9JKR7-F1
#
_entry.id   AF-A0A0F9JKR7-F1
#
_cell.length_a   1.000
_cell.length_b   1.000
_cell.length_c   1.000
_cell.angle_alpha   90.00
_cell.angle_beta   90.00
_cell.angle_gamma   90.00
#
_symmetry.space_group_name_H-M   'P 1'
#
loop_
_entity.id
_entity.type
_entity.pdbx_description
1 polymer ?
#
loop_
_entity_poly.entity_id
_entity_poly.type
_entity_poly.pdbx_seq_one_letter_code
_entity_poly.pdbx_strand_id
1 'polypeptide(L)'
;MPYIPQERRQELYPLISKVAGEIRAAVESGIGKRGGEVNFVICSLIDMLYDRNYTELSAAIGDVECAKLELYRRLLGPYEDGKVTEHGDVFA
;
A
#
# COMPACT_ATOMS: atom_id res chain seq x y z
N MET A 1 7.07 -6.68 2.27
CA MET A 1 7.77 -6.76 3.57
C MET A 1 9.01 -7.63 3.46
N PRO A 2 10.14 -7.25 4.08
CA PRO A 2 11.44 -7.92 3.91
C PRO A 2 11.43 -9.39 4.34
N TYR A 3 10.55 -9.77 5.27
CA TYR A 3 10.44 -11.13 5.83
C TYR A 3 9.57 -12.10 5.00
N ILE A 4 8.87 -11.66 3.96
CA ILE A 4 8.12 -12.58 3.08
C ILE A 4 9.11 -13.21 2.08
N PRO A 5 9.23 -14.55 1.96
CA PRO A 5 10.12 -15.20 1.00
C PRO A 5 9.81 -14.82 -0.46
N GLN A 6 10.81 -14.89 -1.35
CA GLN A 6 10.64 -14.44 -2.73
C GLN A 6 9.64 -15.31 -3.50
N GLU A 7 9.65 -16.60 -3.24
CA GLU A 7 8.74 -17.60 -3.81
C GLU A 7 7.29 -17.22 -3.49
N ARG A 8 7.02 -16.89 -2.22
CA ARG A 8 5.69 -16.43 -1.80
C ARG A 8 5.28 -15.11 -2.47
N ARG A 9 6.23 -14.20 -2.71
CA ARG A 9 5.93 -12.96 -3.45
C ARG A 9 5.58 -13.26 -4.90
N GLN A 10 6.28 -14.20 -5.54
CA GLN A 10 6.02 -14.60 -6.93
C GLN A 10 4.63 -15.18 -7.10
N GLU A 11 4.10 -15.91 -6.12
CA GLU A 11 2.71 -16.39 -6.14
C GLU A 11 1.69 -15.25 -6.00
N LEU A 12 2.00 -14.22 -5.20
CA LEU A 12 1.09 -13.11 -4.93
C LEU A 12 1.08 -12.06 -6.05
N TYR A 13 2.22 -11.82 -6.71
CA TYR A 13 2.36 -10.74 -7.69
C TYR A 13 1.37 -10.82 -8.86
N PRO A 14 1.07 -11.99 -9.46
CA PRO A 14 0.07 -12.08 -10.52
C PRO A 14 -1.33 -11.61 -10.07
N LEU A 15 -1.74 -11.97 -8.84
CA LEU A 15 -3.02 -11.58 -8.27
C LEU A 15 -3.07 -10.08 -8.00
N ILE A 16 -2.02 -9.53 -7.38
CA ILE A 16 -1.88 -8.10 -7.11
C ILE A 16 -1.87 -7.31 -8.42
N SER A 17 -1.17 -7.79 -9.44
CA SER A 17 -1.09 -7.15 -10.76
C SER A 17 -2.43 -7.14 -11.46
N LYS A 18 -3.21 -8.22 -11.33
CA LYS A 18 -4.59 -8.26 -11.84
C LYS A 18 -5.45 -7.20 -11.18
N VAL A 19 -5.48 -7.13 -9.85
CA VAL A 19 -6.23 -6.10 -9.10
C VAL A 19 -5.78 -4.69 -9.51
N ALA A 20 -4.48 -4.45 -9.62
CA ALA A 20 -3.95 -3.17 -10.05
C ALA A 20 -4.40 -2.79 -11.48
N GLY A 21 -4.52 -3.77 -12.38
CA GLY A 21 -5.06 -3.59 -13.73
C GLY A 21 -6.53 -3.16 -13.72
N GLU A 22 -7.37 -3.83 -12.93
CA GLU A 22 -8.80 -3.48 -12.79
C GLU A 22 -8.97 -2.06 -12.22
N ILE A 23 -8.19 -1.70 -11.20
CA ILE A 23 -8.21 -0.35 -10.63
C ILE A 23 -7.82 0.70 -11.68
N ARG A 24 -6.80 0.43 -12.50
CA ARG A 24 -6.40 1.35 -13.58
C ARG A 24 -7.52 1.52 -14.60
N ALA A 25 -8.12 0.43 -15.06
CA ALA A 25 -9.22 0.47 -16.01
C ALA A 25 -10.45 1.23 -15.46
N ALA A 26 -10.79 1.04 -14.18
CA ALA A 26 -11.87 1.78 -13.52
C ALA A 26 -11.58 3.29 -13.44
N VAL A 27 -10.33 3.67 -13.16
CA VAL A 27 -9.90 5.08 -13.14
C VAL A 27 -9.91 5.70 -14.53
N GLU A 28 -9.41 4.97 -15.54
CA GLU A 28 -9.35 5.43 -16.93
C GLU A 28 -10.75 5.61 -17.54
N SER A 29 -11.69 4.73 -17.20
CA SER A 29 -13.09 4.83 -17.63
C SER A 29 -13.91 5.84 -16.82
N GLY A 30 -13.34 6.44 -15.77
CA GLY A 30 -14.00 7.45 -14.93
C GLY A 30 -15.04 6.92 -13.94
N ILE A 31 -15.24 5.60 -13.89
CA ILE A 31 -16.18 4.97 -12.94
C ILE A 31 -15.56 4.83 -11.53
N GLY A 32 -14.24 4.87 -11.43
CA GLY A 32 -13.49 4.71 -10.19
C GLY A 32 -12.56 5.89 -9.90
N LYS A 33 -12.18 6.05 -8.62
CA LYS A 33 -11.15 7.00 -8.19
C LYS A 33 -10.02 6.22 -7.53
N ARG A 34 -8.78 6.43 -7.97
CA ARG A 34 -7.60 5.67 -7.51
C ARG A 34 -7.53 5.52 -5.98
N GLY A 35 -7.71 6.62 -5.24
CA GLY A 35 -7.68 6.59 -3.78
C GLY A 35 -8.83 5.79 -3.16
N GLY A 36 -10.05 5.90 -3.71
CA GLY A 36 -11.22 5.15 -3.23
C GLY A 36 -11.08 3.65 -3.48
N GLU A 37 -10.66 3.27 -4.69
CA GLU A 37 -10.43 1.88 -5.09
C GLU A 37 -9.36 1.20 -4.20
N VAL A 38 -8.22 1.86 -3.99
CA VAL A 38 -7.14 1.34 -3.16
C VAL A 38 -7.61 1.16 -1.71
N ASN A 39 -8.32 2.15 -1.16
CA ASN A 39 -8.86 2.04 0.20
C ASN A 39 -9.87 0.89 0.31
N PHE A 40 -10.75 0.74 -0.67
CA PHE A 40 -11.74 -0.35 -0.69
C PHE A 40 -11.07 -1.73 -0.69
N VAL A 41 -10.01 -1.91 -1.50
CA VAL A 41 -9.25 -3.17 -1.52
C VAL A 41 -8.60 -3.46 -0.18
N ILE A 42 -7.95 -2.47 0.45
CA ILE A 42 -7.32 -2.64 1.77
C ILE A 42 -8.38 -3.02 2.81
N CYS A 43 -9.48 -2.27 2.90
CA CYS A 43 -10.57 -2.57 3.84
C CYS A 43 -11.16 -3.97 3.62
N SER A 44 -11.36 -4.36 2.36
CA SER A 44 -11.91 -5.67 2.02
C SER A 44 -10.97 -6.81 2.39
N LEU A 45 -9.65 -6.64 2.17
CA LEU A 45 -8.66 -7.63 2.59
C LEU A 45 -8.65 -7.79 4.11
N ILE A 46 -8.74 -6.69 4.87
CA ILE A 46 -8.81 -6.77 6.34
C ILE A 46 -10.09 -7.48 6.79
N ASP A 47 -11.26 -7.11 6.27
CA ASP A 47 -12.54 -7.74 6.64
C ASP A 47 -12.58 -9.26 6.31
N MET A 48 -11.84 -9.69 5.28
CA MET A 48 -11.77 -11.09 4.88
C MET A 48 -10.73 -11.91 5.64
N LEU A 49 -9.70 -11.28 6.21
CA LEU A 49 -8.54 -11.98 6.79
C LEU A 49 -8.50 -11.95 8.32
N TYR A 50 -9.17 -11.00 8.95
CA TYR A 50 -9.15 -10.80 10.40
C TYR A 50 -10.54 -10.98 11.00
N ASP A 51 -10.60 -11.49 12.24
CA ASP A 51 -11.88 -11.61 12.94
C ASP A 51 -12.39 -10.24 13.41
N ARG A 52 -13.72 -10.12 13.51
CA ARG A 52 -14.41 -8.89 13.95
C ARG A 52 -14.41 -8.74 15.47
N ASN A 53 -13.22 -8.67 16.04
CA ASN A 53 -13.02 -8.31 17.44
C ASN A 53 -11.92 -7.24 17.56
N TYR A 54 -11.90 -6.54 18.70
CA TYR A 54 -11.01 -5.41 18.90
C TYR A 54 -9.53 -5.79 18.76
N THR A 55 -9.12 -6.92 19.31
CA THR A 55 -7.72 -7.37 19.29
C THR A 55 -7.23 -7.57 17.87
N GLU A 56 -8.00 -8.31 17.06
CA GLU A 56 -7.66 -8.61 15.66
C GLU A 56 -7.70 -7.36 14.78
N LEU A 57 -8.75 -6.53 14.91
CA LEU A 57 -8.85 -5.30 14.13
C LEU A 57 -7.77 -4.27 14.52
N SER A 58 -7.41 -4.19 15.81
CA SER A 58 -6.31 -3.33 16.25
C SER A 58 -4.97 -3.81 15.69
N ALA A 59 -4.75 -5.12 15.59
CA ALA A 59 -3.56 -5.69 14.96
C ALA A 59 -3.53 -5.38 13.46
N ALA A 60 -4.64 -5.60 12.75
CA ALA A 60 -4.79 -5.28 11.33
C ALA A 60 -4.46 -3.80 11.01
N ILE A 61 -4.95 -2.88 11.84
CA ILE A 61 -4.63 -1.45 11.70
C ILE A 61 -3.13 -1.20 11.88
N GLY A 62 -2.51 -1.87 12.86
CA GLY A 62 -1.05 -1.83 13.05
C GLY A 62 -0.27 -2.35 11.83
N ASP A 63 -0.74 -3.41 11.19
CA ASP A 63 -0.12 -3.96 9.98
C ASP A 63 -0.22 -2.99 8.79
N VAL A 64 -1.37 -2.34 8.61
CA VAL A 64 -1.56 -1.30 7.58
C VAL A 64 -0.67 -0.09 7.84
N GLU A 65 -0.54 0.34 9.10
CA GLU A 65 0.37 1.42 9.49
C GLU A 65 1.84 1.07 9.18
N CYS A 66 2.27 -0.16 9.48
CA CYS A 66 3.60 -0.64 9.10
C CYS A 66 3.81 -0.60 7.57
N ALA A 67 2.82 -1.02 6.79
CA ALA A 67 2.89 -0.98 5.33
C ALA A 67 3.01 0.47 4.79
N LYS A 68 2.27 1.41 5.37
CA LYS A 68 2.38 2.85 5.05
C LYS A 68 3.79 3.39 5.31
N LEU A 69 4.37 3.08 6.47
CA LEU A 69 5.71 3.52 6.82
C LEU A 69 6.77 2.94 5.88
N GLU A 70 6.60 1.69 5.43
CA GLU A 70 7.51 1.08 4.45
C GLU A 70 7.45 1.79 3.08
N LEU A 71 6.25 2.19 2.63
CA LEU A 71 6.10 3.01 1.42
C LEU A 71 6.81 4.35 1.55
N TYR A 72 6.61 5.03 2.69
CA TYR A 72 7.28 6.30 2.96
C TYR A 72 8.81 6.10 2.90
N ARG A 73 9.34 5.15 3.66
CA ARG A 73 10.78 4.90 3.78
C ARG A 73 11.44 4.47 2.46
N ARG A 74 10.77 3.66 1.64
CA ARG A 74 11.38 3.03 0.46
C ARG A 74 11.09 3.74 -0.85
N LEU A 75 9.99 4.49 -0.93
CA LEU A 75 9.58 5.19 -2.15
C LEU A 75 9.66 6.71 -1.98
N LEU A 76 9.00 7.26 -0.95
CA LEU A 76 8.90 8.70 -0.80
C LEU A 76 10.20 9.33 -0.28
N GLY A 77 10.84 8.73 0.73
CA GLY A 77 12.10 9.22 1.30
C GLY A 77 13.19 9.44 0.26
N PRO A 78 13.55 8.46 -0.59
CA PRO A 78 14.55 8.66 -1.65
C PRO A 78 14.16 9.74 -2.67
N TYR A 79 12.86 9.92 -2.93
CA TYR A 79 12.39 11.02 -3.77
C TYR A 79 12.60 12.38 -3.09
N GLU A 80 12.27 12.48 -1.79
CA GLU A 80 12.47 13.68 -0.97
C GLU A 80 13.95 14.02 -0.81
N ASP A 81 14.82 13.03 -0.60
CA ASP A 81 16.29 13.23 -0.56
C ASP A 81 16.78 13.91 -1.85
N GLY A 82 16.26 13.47 -3.01
CA GLY A 82 16.54 14.14 -4.29
C GLY A 82 16.05 15.60 -4.30
N LYS A 83 14.83 15.86 -3.81
CA LYS A 83 14.28 17.22 -3.74
C LYS A 83 15.01 18.13 -2.75
N VAL A 84 15.56 17.58 -1.68
CA VAL A 84 16.43 18.32 -0.76
C VAL A 84 17.68 18.84 -1.48
N THR A 85 18.29 18.04 -2.36
CA THR A 85 19.43 18.51 -3.16
C THR A 85 19.07 19.61 -4.16
N GLU A 86 17.83 19.62 -4.67
CA GLU A 86 17.36 20.59 -5.65
C GLU A 86 16.90 21.91 -4.99
N HIS A 87 16.19 21.83 -3.86
CA HIS A 87 15.44 22.95 -3.29
C HIS A 87 15.86 23.34 -1.87
N GLY A 88 16.82 22.62 -1.27
CA GLY A 88 17.23 22.81 0.12
C GLY A 88 16.43 21.94 1.09
N ASP A 89 17.04 21.67 2.25
CA ASP A 89 16.41 20.92 3.33
C ASP A 89 15.54 21.82 4.21
N VAL A 90 14.48 21.27 4.79
CA VAL A 90 13.56 22.01 5.66
C VAL A 90 14.22 22.40 6.99
N PHE A 91 15.25 21.68 7.43
CA PHE A 91 15.93 21.88 8.71
C PHE A 91 17.40 22.33 8.57
N ALA A 92 17.84 22.67 7.35
CA ALA A 92 19.19 23.18 7.07
C ALA A 92 19.37 24.66 7.43
#